data_AF-A0A2T1E246-F1
#
_entry.id   AF-A0A2T1E246-F1
#
_cell.length_a   1.000
_cell.length_b   1.000
_cell.length_c   1.000
_cell.angle_alpha   90.00
_cell.angle_beta   90.00
_cell.angle_gamma   90.00
#
_symmetry.space_group_name_H-M   'P 1'
#
loop_
_entity.id
_entity.type
_entity.pdbx_description
1 polymer ?
#
loop_
_entity_poly.entity_id
_entity_poly.type
_entity_poly.pdbx_seq_one_letter_code
_entity_poly.pdbx_strand_id
1 'polypeptide(L)'
;MMIRDALDDAHQNETPIRLNRLNRNIQQAQETVYNFLLEIVKKWPPEEVLLEFKRLFIYHVESISADAMQAIYDIVFSNNEEEFRNTLKRCCYILVNNWDATRNYKPIQDLVVVFTDPSINRNTASPTLKRLRHWLDEFVKSSDYEELKLFVSRYEEKERGPWVSRYTSYLLVPQYIDLKNPIEQREAARALSKQLKDRFKFDLAMYIARSQSNAPSKRIPKNPTALGEEVLRLIKAIVAKRGPFSYANLANIFVNQTQNLPYSKFKQSIQQYLIFSVENQEFVETLRAKLTEKLDTLYESHDDEIVTSALTLRTCNRVIDYLTTENQTEPSQLFVLLLSQGNPITLVVALLKIILICKHSRTHLEARIAELIRYYQNYPEDECAWVVNFLEVFTVTFAIHAENVQYNLIKMKVDEVQLSPNIFDPDKYRIFSQLKREIKTDLLPLLLNPEADVIDSETNGTGEALLE
;
A
#
# COMPACT_ATOMS: atom_id res chain seq x y z
N MET A 1 47.91 -37.87 37.70
CA MET A 1 46.44 -37.80 37.68
C MET A 1 46.06 -36.50 38.35
N MET A 2 45.24 -35.70 37.67
CA MET A 2 44.88 -34.29 37.93
C MET A 2 45.94 -33.25 37.50
N ILE A 3 45.45 -32.14 36.94
CA ILE A 3 46.14 -31.09 36.13
C ILE A 3 46.25 -31.45 34.63
N ARG A 4 45.11 -31.66 33.97
CA ARG A 4 44.98 -31.42 32.51
C ARG A 4 43.58 -31.06 32.05
N ASP A 5 42.54 -31.29 32.87
CA ASP A 5 41.15 -31.04 32.48
C ASP A 5 40.59 -29.66 32.87
N ALA A 6 41.41 -28.68 33.22
CA ALA A 6 40.94 -27.34 33.64
C ALA A 6 41.19 -26.23 32.59
N LEU A 7 41.71 -26.55 31.40
CA LEU A 7 42.07 -25.57 30.37
C LEU A 7 41.26 -25.67 29.08
N ASP A 8 40.45 -26.72 28.88
CA ASP A 8 39.64 -26.88 27.66
C ASP A 8 38.20 -26.33 27.78
N ASP A 9 37.68 -26.10 28.98
CA ASP A 9 36.32 -25.54 29.19
C ASP A 9 36.24 -24.01 29.03
N ALA A 10 37.38 -23.31 28.93
CA ALA A 10 37.42 -21.85 28.79
C ALA A 10 37.25 -21.36 27.35
N HIS A 11 37.54 -22.20 26.34
CA HIS A 11 37.57 -21.75 24.94
C HIS A 11 36.27 -21.96 24.15
N GLN A 12 35.31 -22.71 24.68
CA GLN A 12 34.00 -22.92 24.02
C GLN A 12 32.90 -21.92 24.47
N ASN A 13 33.10 -21.22 25.59
CA ASN A 13 32.14 -20.23 26.12
C ASN A 13 32.45 -18.76 25.73
N GLU A 14 33.62 -18.47 25.15
CA GLU A 14 34.02 -17.09 24.81
C GLU A 14 33.43 -16.57 23.49
N THR A 15 33.19 -17.45 22.51
CA THR A 15 32.68 -17.08 21.18
C THR A 15 31.27 -16.45 21.21
N PRO A 16 30.28 -17.01 21.94
CA PRO A 16 28.96 -16.37 22.07
C PRO A 16 29.01 -15.04 22.82
N ILE A 17 29.87 -14.94 23.85
CA ILE A 17 30.00 -13.73 24.68
C ILE A 17 30.65 -12.59 23.89
N ARG A 18 31.67 -12.88 23.05
CA ARG A 18 32.31 -11.89 22.18
C ARG A 18 31.37 -11.40 21.08
N LEU A 19 30.64 -12.29 20.41
CA LEU A 19 29.62 -11.89 19.43
C LEU A 19 28.53 -11.03 20.07
N ASN A 20 28.06 -11.39 21.27
CA ASN A 20 27.06 -10.60 21.99
C ASN A 20 27.57 -9.21 22.41
N ARG A 21 28.86 -9.07 22.74
CA ARG A 21 29.47 -7.77 23.04
C ARG A 21 29.67 -6.92 21.79
N LEU A 22 30.11 -7.51 20.68
CA LEU A 22 30.24 -6.82 19.40
C LEU A 22 28.89 -6.32 18.90
N ASN A 23 27.85 -7.15 18.98
CA ASN A 23 26.49 -6.77 18.59
C ASN A 23 25.93 -5.65 19.47
N ARG A 24 26.19 -5.68 20.79
CA ARG A 24 25.82 -4.58 21.69
C ARG A 24 26.53 -3.26 21.34
N ASN A 25 27.81 -3.33 20.97
CA ASN A 25 28.57 -2.15 20.59
C ASN A 25 28.07 -1.57 19.26
N ILE A 26 27.72 -2.40 18.27
CA ILE A 26 27.14 -1.94 16.99
C ILE A 26 25.77 -1.28 17.24
N GLN A 27 24.91 -1.86 18.08
CA GLN A 27 23.61 -1.28 18.42
C GLN A 27 23.75 0.10 19.08
N GLN A 28 24.69 0.25 20.02
CA GLN A 28 24.98 1.54 20.65
C GLN A 28 25.48 2.58 19.63
N ALA A 29 26.39 2.18 18.75
CA ALA A 29 26.87 3.05 17.68
C ALA A 29 25.72 3.49 16.75
N GLN A 30 24.86 2.55 16.35
CA GLN A 30 23.67 2.83 15.56
C GLN A 30 22.74 3.85 16.25
N GLU A 31 22.43 3.63 17.53
CA GLU A 31 21.60 4.55 18.33
C GLU A 31 22.20 5.96 18.41
N THR A 32 23.52 6.09 18.59
CA THR A 32 24.21 7.38 18.58
C THR A 32 23.99 8.13 17.26
N VAL A 33 24.14 7.45 16.13
CA VAL A 33 23.92 8.05 14.80
C VAL A 33 22.45 8.42 14.60
N TYR A 34 21.52 7.54 14.97
CA TYR A 34 20.08 7.81 14.81
C TYR A 34 19.63 9.00 15.65
N ASN A 35 20.05 9.06 16.91
CA ASN A 35 19.72 10.14 17.83
C ASN A 35 20.27 11.47 17.31
N PHE A 36 21.52 11.50 16.85
CA PHE A 36 22.11 12.71 16.26
C PHE A 36 21.28 13.22 15.08
N LEU A 37 20.94 12.36 14.11
CA LEU A 37 20.12 12.76 12.96
C LEU A 37 18.71 13.22 13.37
N LEU A 38 18.08 12.52 14.33
CA LEU A 38 16.77 12.90 14.88
C LEU A 38 16.79 14.27 15.57
N GLU A 39 17.91 14.63 16.21
CA GLU A 39 18.06 15.92 16.86
C GLU A 39 18.26 17.05 15.85
N ILE A 40 19.19 16.90 14.90
CA ILE A 40 19.49 17.96 13.94
C ILE A 40 18.33 18.18 12.97
N VAL A 41 17.63 17.13 12.54
CA VAL A 41 16.52 17.26 11.57
C VAL A 41 15.34 18.07 12.14
N LYS A 42 15.18 18.10 13.46
CA LYS A 42 14.15 18.89 14.14
C LYS A 42 14.52 20.36 14.34
N LYS A 43 15.81 20.68 14.35
CA LYS A 43 16.33 22.00 14.78
C LYS A 43 16.96 22.79 13.64
N TRP A 44 17.56 22.12 12.67
CA TRP A 44 18.41 22.74 11.67
C TRP A 44 17.73 22.84 10.30
N PRO A 45 18.18 23.76 9.43
CA PRO A 45 17.74 23.80 8.04
C PRO A 45 18.07 22.48 7.31
N PRO A 46 17.21 21.98 6.42
CA PRO A 46 17.43 20.71 5.72
C PRO A 46 18.73 20.64 4.89
N GLU A 47 19.20 21.76 4.36
CA GLU A 47 20.46 21.84 3.61
C GLU A 47 21.66 21.50 4.50
N GLU A 48 21.68 22.01 5.74
CA GLU A 48 22.72 21.73 6.73
C GLU A 48 22.64 20.29 7.23
N VAL A 49 21.43 19.78 7.44
CA VAL A 49 21.21 18.38 7.83
C VAL A 49 21.71 17.43 6.73
N LEU A 50 21.44 17.76 5.47
CA LEU A 50 21.92 16.98 4.33
C LEU A 50 23.44 17.06 4.19
N LEU A 51 24.04 18.21 4.48
CA LEU A 51 25.49 18.35 4.52
C LEU A 51 26.12 17.45 5.58
N GLU A 52 25.56 17.42 6.80
CA GLU A 52 26.04 16.50 7.85
C GLU A 52 25.85 15.03 7.45
N PHE A 53 24.73 14.68 6.82
CA PHE A 53 24.53 13.34 6.27
C PHE A 53 25.63 12.97 5.26
N LYS A 54 25.97 13.88 4.34
CA LYS A 54 27.07 13.68 3.38
C LYS A 54 28.42 13.53 4.09
N ARG A 55 28.69 14.33 5.12
CA ARG A 55 29.93 14.22 5.90
C ARG A 55 30.06 12.86 6.56
N LEU A 56 28.99 12.36 7.18
CA LEU A 56 28.96 11.07 7.86
C LEU A 56 29.06 9.87 6.91
N PHE A 57 28.32 9.88 5.80
CA PHE A 57 28.10 8.67 4.98
C PHE A 57 28.76 8.69 3.60
N ILE A 58 29.20 9.83 3.08
CA ILE A 58 29.67 9.95 1.68
C ILE A 58 31.11 10.43 1.62
N TYR A 59 31.40 11.54 2.29
CA TYR A 59 32.72 12.16 2.29
C TYR A 59 33.63 11.62 3.39
N HIS A 60 33.05 11.15 4.50
CA HIS A 60 33.77 10.68 5.70
C HIS A 60 34.80 11.70 6.19
N VAL A 61 34.38 12.96 6.27
CA VAL A 61 35.16 14.08 6.79
C VAL A 61 34.60 14.49 8.16
N GLU A 62 35.32 15.35 8.87
CA GLU A 62 34.90 15.85 10.18
C GLU A 62 33.43 16.33 10.16
N SER A 63 32.60 15.70 10.99
CA SER A 63 31.22 16.10 11.29
C SER A 63 31.22 16.95 12.55
N ILE A 64 30.17 17.76 12.71
CA ILE A 64 29.97 18.56 13.93
C ILE A 64 29.82 17.64 15.16
N SER A 65 29.32 16.41 14.98
CA SER A 65 29.29 15.40 16.05
C SER A 65 30.45 14.42 15.91
N ALA A 66 31.48 14.62 16.75
CA ALA A 66 32.58 13.67 16.88
C ALA A 66 32.08 12.28 17.29
N ASP A 67 31.06 12.21 18.15
CA ASP A 67 30.46 10.96 18.62
C ASP A 67 29.74 10.21 17.51
N ALA A 68 28.95 10.90 16.67
CA ALA A 68 28.29 10.26 15.52
C ALA A 68 29.32 9.79 14.49
N MET A 69 30.38 10.55 14.26
CA MET A 69 31.46 10.14 13.36
C MET A 69 32.20 8.91 13.88
N GLN A 70 32.52 8.87 15.18
CA GLN A 70 33.14 7.71 15.82
C GLN A 70 32.23 6.49 15.75
N ALA A 71 30.93 6.66 15.98
CA ALA A 71 29.95 5.58 15.85
C ALA A 71 29.87 5.00 14.43
N ILE A 72 29.92 5.84 13.39
CA ILE A 72 30.03 5.36 12.00
C ILE A 72 31.32 4.55 11.80
N TYR A 73 32.45 5.03 12.33
CA TYR A 73 33.69 4.26 12.29
C TYR A 73 33.56 2.91 12.98
N ASP A 74 32.96 2.85 14.17
CA ASP A 74 32.77 1.60 14.91
C ASP A 74 31.94 0.58 14.11
N ILE A 75 30.87 1.05 13.44
CA ILE A 75 30.06 0.22 12.55
C ILE A 75 30.90 -0.28 11.36
N VAL A 76 31.69 0.58 10.71
CA VAL A 76 32.51 0.18 9.57
C VAL A 76 33.65 -0.77 9.97
N PHE A 77 34.27 -0.54 11.13
CA PHE A 77 35.34 -1.38 11.67
C PHE A 77 34.85 -2.76 12.12
N SER A 78 33.57 -2.89 12.47
CA SER A 78 32.94 -4.20 12.73
C SER A 78 32.92 -5.12 11.49
N ASN A 79 33.18 -4.56 10.30
CA ASN A 79 33.23 -5.28 9.02
C ASN A 79 31.94 -6.04 8.69
N ASN A 80 30.80 -5.48 9.08
CA ASN A 80 29.48 -6.02 8.77
C ASN A 80 28.74 -5.08 7.80
N GLU A 81 28.71 -5.46 6.52
CA GLU A 81 28.06 -4.69 5.45
C GLU A 81 26.55 -4.56 5.67
N GLU A 82 25.89 -5.64 6.13
CA GLU A 82 24.44 -5.64 6.36
C GLU A 82 24.06 -4.63 7.43
N GLU A 83 24.80 -4.57 8.53
CA GLU A 83 24.57 -3.58 9.60
C GLU A 83 24.84 -2.15 9.12
N PHE A 84 25.89 -1.93 8.33
CA PHE A 84 26.14 -0.62 7.73
C PHE A 84 24.99 -0.19 6.81
N ARG A 85 24.54 -1.08 5.92
CA ARG A 85 23.42 -0.81 5.01
C ARG A 85 22.11 -0.56 5.76
N ASN A 86 21.81 -1.35 6.78
CA ASN A 86 20.65 -1.14 7.64
C ASN A 86 20.70 0.21 8.36
N THR A 87 21.89 0.60 8.83
CA THR A 87 22.12 1.92 9.45
C THR A 87 21.86 3.05 8.46
N LEU A 88 22.52 3.01 7.30
CA LEU A 88 22.36 4.00 6.23
C LEU A 88 20.89 4.12 5.80
N LYS A 89 20.23 2.97 5.60
CA LYS A 89 18.81 2.90 5.23
C LYS A 89 17.94 3.59 6.26
N ARG A 90 18.06 3.23 7.54
CA ARG A 90 17.27 3.83 8.62
C ARG A 90 17.54 5.33 8.75
N CYS A 91 18.79 5.77 8.62
CA CYS A 91 19.16 7.18 8.58
C CYS A 91 18.46 7.95 7.45
N CYS A 92 18.38 7.38 6.24
CA CYS A 92 17.63 7.99 5.13
C CYS A 92 16.15 8.19 5.51
N TYR A 93 15.51 7.17 6.08
CA TYR A 93 14.09 7.22 6.42
C TYR A 93 13.77 8.12 7.62
N ILE A 94 14.70 8.30 8.56
CA ILE A 94 14.60 9.34 9.61
C ILE A 94 14.44 10.72 8.96
N LEU A 95 15.28 11.04 7.99
CA LEU A 95 15.24 12.33 7.28
C LEU A 95 13.98 12.47 6.43
N VAL A 96 13.63 11.43 5.65
CA VAL A 96 12.43 11.40 4.79
C VAL A 96 11.16 11.66 5.60
N ASN A 97 10.97 10.97 6.73
CA ASN A 97 9.78 11.15 7.55
C ASN A 97 9.64 12.57 8.08
N ASN A 98 10.73 13.17 8.53
CA ASN A 98 10.70 14.51 9.10
C ASN A 98 10.42 15.59 8.03
N TRP A 99 11.09 15.48 6.88
CA TRP A 99 10.90 16.41 5.78
C TRP A 99 9.53 16.25 5.10
N ASP A 100 9.01 15.02 4.99
CA ASP A 100 7.66 14.80 4.47
C ASP A 100 6.58 15.38 5.39
N ALA A 101 6.74 15.21 6.72
CA ALA A 101 5.84 15.79 7.72
C ALA A 101 5.77 17.34 7.66
N THR A 102 6.89 17.99 7.34
CA THR A 102 6.98 19.44 7.16
C THR A 102 6.69 19.90 5.73
N ARG A 103 6.30 18.97 4.83
CA ARG A 103 6.05 19.20 3.39
C ARG A 103 7.26 19.78 2.65
N ASN A 104 8.46 19.57 3.14
CA ASN A 104 9.68 20.01 2.49
C ASN A 104 10.25 18.91 1.60
N TYR A 105 9.93 18.98 0.31
CA TYR A 105 10.16 17.86 -0.59
C TYR A 105 11.48 17.92 -1.35
N LYS A 106 12.03 19.12 -1.53
CA LYS A 106 13.30 19.33 -2.23
C LYS A 106 14.48 18.60 -1.55
N PRO A 107 14.62 18.63 -0.20
CA PRO A 107 15.64 17.86 0.51
C PRO A 107 15.55 16.35 0.31
N ILE A 108 14.34 15.79 0.15
CA ILE A 108 14.16 14.35 -0.14
C ILE A 108 14.73 14.01 -1.53
N GLN A 109 14.51 14.88 -2.52
CA GLN A 109 15.10 14.72 -3.85
C GLN A 109 16.62 14.80 -3.78
N ASP A 110 17.14 15.80 -3.06
CA ASP A 110 18.56 16.02 -2.94
C ASP A 110 19.24 14.88 -2.18
N LEU A 111 18.58 14.27 -1.18
CA LEU A 111 19.03 13.05 -0.49
C LEU A 111 19.20 11.87 -1.45
N VAL A 112 18.24 11.62 -2.34
CA VAL A 112 18.35 10.55 -3.34
C VAL A 112 19.50 10.80 -4.30
N VAL A 113 19.70 12.06 -4.70
CA VAL A 113 20.78 12.47 -5.61
C VAL A 113 22.17 12.35 -4.95
N VAL A 114 22.28 12.43 -3.62
CA VAL A 114 23.56 12.25 -2.92
C VAL A 114 24.27 10.95 -3.30
N PHE A 115 23.53 9.89 -3.54
CA PHE A 115 24.08 8.59 -3.90
C PHE A 115 24.60 8.51 -5.34
N THR A 116 24.43 9.57 -6.13
CA THR A 116 25.06 9.72 -7.46
C THR A 116 26.39 10.46 -7.42
N ASP A 117 26.87 10.84 -6.21
CA ASP A 117 28.10 11.59 -6.06
C ASP A 117 29.32 10.82 -6.61
N PRO A 118 30.12 11.42 -7.52
CA PRO A 118 31.30 10.79 -8.07
C PRO A 118 32.31 10.33 -7.02
N SER A 119 32.31 10.91 -5.80
CA SER A 119 33.20 10.53 -4.71
C SER A 119 33.04 9.08 -4.27
N ILE A 120 31.86 8.48 -4.45
CA ILE A 120 31.57 7.09 -4.12
C ILE A 120 32.44 6.16 -4.99
N ASN A 121 32.67 6.51 -6.25
CA ASN A 121 33.43 5.70 -7.20
C ASN A 121 34.92 6.11 -7.33
N ARG A 122 35.39 7.06 -6.51
CA ARG A 122 36.80 7.48 -6.56
C ARG A 122 37.72 6.40 -6.01
N ASN A 123 38.89 6.26 -6.63
CA ASN A 123 39.97 5.46 -6.07
C ASN A 123 40.52 6.10 -4.79
N THR A 124 40.96 5.26 -3.85
CA THR A 124 41.61 5.68 -2.61
C THR A 124 42.63 4.63 -2.16
N ALA A 125 43.71 5.10 -1.55
CA ALA A 125 44.72 4.24 -0.93
C ALA A 125 44.28 3.70 0.45
N SER A 126 43.29 4.33 1.09
CA SER A 126 42.79 3.91 2.42
C SER A 126 41.93 2.64 2.30
N PRO A 127 42.30 1.52 2.95
CA PRO A 127 41.53 0.28 2.89
C PRO A 127 40.11 0.42 3.44
N THR A 128 39.94 1.17 4.54
CA THR A 128 38.64 1.43 5.16
C THR A 128 37.73 2.23 4.23
N LEU A 129 38.26 3.29 3.61
CA LEU A 129 37.49 4.12 2.69
C LEU A 129 37.16 3.37 1.39
N LYS A 130 38.05 2.49 0.93
CA LYS A 130 37.78 1.60 -0.23
C LYS A 130 36.60 0.67 0.05
N ARG A 131 36.58 0.05 1.24
CA ARG A 131 35.48 -0.84 1.66
C ARG A 131 34.15 -0.09 1.74
N LEU A 132 34.16 1.07 2.36
CA LEU A 132 32.98 1.90 2.55
C LEU A 132 32.38 2.38 1.24
N ARG A 133 33.23 2.83 0.31
CA ARG A 133 32.84 3.16 -1.07
C ARG A 133 32.24 1.97 -1.79
N HIS A 134 32.81 0.78 -1.62
CA HIS A 134 32.24 -0.45 -2.18
C HIS A 134 30.85 -0.74 -1.60
N TRP A 135 30.65 -0.63 -0.28
CA TRP A 135 29.34 -0.83 0.35
C TRP A 135 28.29 0.20 -0.10
N LEU A 136 28.70 1.46 -0.33
CA LEU A 136 27.83 2.48 -0.91
C LEU A 136 27.45 2.15 -2.36
N ASP A 137 28.40 1.69 -3.17
CA ASP A 137 28.15 1.24 -4.54
C ASP A 137 27.19 0.03 -4.59
N GLU A 138 27.38 -0.96 -3.71
CA GLU A 138 26.44 -2.08 -3.55
C GLU A 138 25.06 -1.62 -3.06
N PHE A 139 24.99 -0.64 -2.14
CA PHE A 139 23.71 -0.04 -1.73
C PHE A 139 22.99 0.62 -2.92
N VAL A 140 23.69 1.36 -3.76
CA VAL A 140 23.12 2.01 -4.96
C VAL A 140 22.57 0.99 -5.96
N LYS A 141 23.18 -0.19 -6.05
CA LYS A 141 22.71 -1.29 -6.91
C LYS A 141 21.60 -2.14 -6.26
N SER A 142 21.29 -1.91 -4.99
CA SER A 142 20.35 -2.73 -4.23
C SER A 142 18.89 -2.29 -4.37
N SER A 143 17.97 -3.18 -3.99
CA SER A 143 16.54 -2.86 -3.90
C SER A 143 16.24 -1.75 -2.88
N ASP A 144 17.07 -1.58 -1.84
CA ASP A 144 16.84 -0.52 -0.84
C ASP A 144 16.94 0.88 -1.46
N TYR A 145 17.86 1.08 -2.42
CA TYR A 145 17.97 2.36 -3.12
C TYR A 145 16.82 2.58 -4.12
N GLU A 146 16.40 1.52 -4.83
CA GLU A 146 15.19 1.56 -5.66
C GLU A 146 13.95 1.94 -4.85
N GLU A 147 13.82 1.38 -3.64
CA GLU A 147 12.75 1.69 -2.70
C GLU A 147 12.78 3.13 -2.20
N LEU A 148 13.97 3.69 -1.98
CA LEU A 148 14.15 5.09 -1.60
C LEU A 148 13.77 6.04 -2.75
N LYS A 149 14.09 5.70 -4.01
CA LYS A 149 13.73 6.51 -5.20
C LYS A 149 12.21 6.69 -5.35
N LEU A 150 11.39 5.75 -4.86
CA LEU A 150 9.93 5.87 -4.91
C LEU A 150 9.41 7.14 -4.21
N PHE A 151 10.13 7.68 -3.22
CA PHE A 151 9.74 8.90 -2.50
C PHE A 151 9.91 10.18 -3.33
N VAL A 152 10.69 10.11 -4.41
CA VAL A 152 10.92 11.21 -5.35
C VAL A 152 10.05 11.11 -6.60
N SER A 153 9.61 9.90 -6.96
CA SER A 153 8.81 9.62 -8.17
C SER A 153 7.55 10.48 -8.33
N ARG A 154 6.95 10.99 -7.24
CA ARG A 154 5.77 11.88 -7.29
C ARG A 154 6.08 13.30 -7.80
N TYR A 155 7.36 13.66 -7.91
CA TYR A 155 7.83 14.99 -8.34
C TYR A 155 8.45 14.99 -9.72
N GLU A 156 8.80 13.82 -10.25
CA GLU A 156 9.13 13.68 -11.66
C GLU A 156 7.86 13.98 -12.47
N GLU A 157 8.00 14.78 -13.53
CA GLU A 157 6.86 15.14 -14.37
C GLU A 157 6.16 13.86 -14.85
N LYS A 158 4.92 13.63 -14.40
CA LYS A 158 4.09 12.45 -14.70
C LYS A 158 3.93 12.15 -16.20
N GLU A 159 4.28 13.09 -17.08
CA GLU A 159 4.23 12.96 -18.54
C GLU A 159 5.51 12.40 -19.17
N ARG A 160 6.63 12.36 -18.43
CA ARG A 160 7.95 11.96 -18.95
C ARG A 160 8.59 10.80 -18.19
N GLY A 161 7.99 10.36 -17.09
CA GLY A 161 8.47 9.21 -16.32
C GLY A 161 7.99 7.86 -16.89
N PRO A 162 8.66 6.75 -16.53
CA PRO A 162 8.20 5.40 -16.87
C PRO A 162 6.76 5.17 -16.42
N TRP A 163 5.97 4.40 -17.17
CA TRP A 163 4.56 4.13 -16.88
C TRP A 163 4.30 3.63 -15.44
N VAL A 164 5.29 2.91 -14.90
CA VAL A 164 5.35 2.36 -13.54
C VAL A 164 5.16 3.43 -12.45
N SER A 165 5.65 4.65 -12.67
CA SER A 165 5.55 5.78 -11.72
C SER A 165 4.11 6.16 -11.38
N ARG A 166 3.14 5.87 -12.26
CA ARG A 166 1.70 6.09 -12.00
C ARG A 166 1.19 5.21 -10.86
N TYR A 167 1.85 4.08 -10.62
CA TYR A 167 1.43 3.06 -9.66
C TYR A 167 2.32 3.02 -8.40
N THR A 168 3.12 4.06 -8.14
CA THR A 168 3.99 4.17 -6.94
C THR A 168 3.24 3.86 -5.64
N SER A 169 1.95 4.21 -5.52
CA SER A 169 1.17 3.91 -4.31
C SER A 169 1.07 2.41 -3.99
N TYR A 170 1.15 1.54 -5.00
CA TYR A 170 1.17 0.10 -4.83
C TYR A 170 2.61 -0.41 -4.61
N LEU A 171 3.61 0.15 -5.29
CA LEU A 171 5.02 -0.22 -5.10
C LEU A 171 5.57 0.09 -3.70
N LEU A 172 4.93 1.00 -2.96
CA LEU A 172 5.25 1.27 -1.55
C LEU A 172 4.70 0.21 -0.59
N VAL A 173 3.79 -0.67 -1.03
CA VAL A 173 3.12 -1.65 -0.17
C VAL A 173 4.09 -2.69 0.40
N PRO A 174 4.95 -3.34 -0.42
CA PRO A 174 5.98 -4.25 0.10
C PRO A 174 6.84 -3.65 1.22
N GLN A 175 7.16 -2.36 1.12
CA GLN A 175 8.02 -1.70 2.11
C GLN A 175 7.43 -1.66 3.52
N TYR A 176 6.12 -1.40 3.67
CA TYR A 176 5.51 -1.26 4.99
C TYR A 176 4.95 -2.56 5.58
N ILE A 177 4.77 -3.59 4.75
CA ILE A 177 4.33 -4.92 5.21
C ILE A 177 5.51 -5.76 5.70
N ASP A 178 6.70 -5.56 5.14
CA ASP A 178 7.90 -6.28 5.57
C ASP A 178 8.30 -5.84 6.98
N LEU A 179 8.30 -6.80 7.91
CA LEU A 179 8.68 -6.57 9.30
C LEU A 179 10.19 -6.42 9.49
N LYS A 180 10.99 -6.84 8.49
CA LYS A 180 12.45 -6.65 8.49
C LYS A 180 12.84 -5.20 8.21
N ASN A 181 11.97 -4.43 7.57
CA ASN A 181 12.23 -3.01 7.33
C ASN A 181 12.12 -2.20 8.63
N PRO A 182 12.98 -1.17 8.81
CA PRO A 182 12.92 -0.30 9.98
C PRO A 182 11.56 0.40 10.07
N ILE A 183 11.13 0.70 11.29
CA ILE A 183 9.81 1.30 11.52
C ILE A 183 9.66 2.62 10.77
N GLU A 184 10.73 3.40 10.68
CA GLU A 184 10.75 4.66 9.95
C GLU A 184 10.45 4.45 8.46
N GLN A 185 11.01 3.43 7.81
CA GLN A 185 10.70 3.09 6.41
C GLN A 185 9.23 2.70 6.25
N ARG A 186 8.74 1.84 7.15
CA ARG A 186 7.38 1.32 7.08
C ARG A 186 6.34 2.43 7.28
N GLU A 187 6.60 3.36 8.19
CA GLU A 187 5.74 4.53 8.41
C GLU A 187 5.77 5.46 7.20
N ALA A 188 6.95 5.79 6.68
CA ALA A 188 7.13 6.63 5.50
C ALA A 188 6.35 6.08 4.30
N ALA A 189 6.54 4.79 3.99
CA ALA A 189 5.92 4.14 2.85
C ALA A 189 4.40 4.04 3.01
N ARG A 190 3.91 3.75 4.22
CA ARG A 190 2.46 3.70 4.50
C ARG A 190 1.81 5.07 4.36
N ALA A 191 2.43 6.10 4.92
CA ALA A 191 1.93 7.47 4.85
C ALA A 191 1.86 7.95 3.40
N LEU A 192 2.95 7.77 2.64
CA LEU A 192 3.02 8.17 1.24
C LEU A 192 2.05 7.37 0.35
N SER A 193 1.95 6.05 0.53
CA SER A 193 0.99 5.21 -0.21
C SER A 193 -0.45 5.70 -0.01
N LYS A 194 -0.83 5.97 1.24
CA LYS A 194 -2.16 6.51 1.58
C LYS A 194 -2.38 7.88 0.94
N GLN A 195 -1.43 8.79 1.06
CA GLN A 195 -1.52 10.14 0.48
C GLN A 195 -1.71 10.09 -1.05
N LEU A 196 -0.96 9.25 -1.75
CA LEU A 196 -1.05 9.09 -3.20
C LEU A 196 -2.43 8.53 -3.62
N LYS A 197 -2.94 7.51 -2.91
CA LYS A 197 -4.29 6.95 -3.16
C LYS A 197 -5.38 7.97 -2.91
N ASP A 198 -5.28 8.75 -1.84
CA ASP A 198 -6.28 9.77 -1.50
C ASP A 198 -6.25 10.95 -2.47
N ARG A 199 -5.06 11.36 -2.92
CA ARG A 199 -4.90 12.34 -4.01
C ARG A 199 -5.53 11.84 -5.31
N PHE A 200 -5.26 10.58 -5.69
CA PHE A 200 -5.86 9.99 -6.89
C PHE A 200 -7.40 10.00 -6.82
N LYS A 201 -7.99 9.60 -5.68
CA LYS A 201 -9.46 9.66 -5.50
C LYS A 201 -10.01 11.07 -5.66
N PHE A 202 -9.34 12.06 -5.05
CA PHE A 202 -9.75 13.46 -5.13
C PHE A 202 -9.67 13.98 -6.58
N ASP A 203 -8.52 13.76 -7.25
CA ASP A 203 -8.29 14.17 -8.63
C ASP A 203 -9.33 13.51 -9.56
N LEU A 204 -9.65 12.24 -9.34
CA LEU A 204 -10.65 11.49 -10.11
C LEU A 204 -12.06 12.07 -9.91
N ALA A 205 -12.47 12.32 -8.66
CA ALA A 205 -13.77 12.91 -8.36
C ALA A 205 -13.90 14.32 -8.97
N MET A 206 -12.85 15.13 -8.87
CA MET A 206 -12.81 16.48 -9.45
C MET A 206 -12.90 16.45 -10.99
N TYR A 207 -12.19 15.51 -11.62
CA TYR A 207 -12.25 15.28 -13.06
C TYR A 207 -13.66 14.89 -13.51
N ILE A 208 -14.31 13.92 -12.84
CA ILE A 208 -15.68 13.48 -13.14
C ILE A 208 -16.67 14.64 -13.01
N ALA A 209 -16.61 15.39 -11.91
CA ALA A 209 -17.55 16.47 -11.64
C ALA A 209 -17.49 17.59 -12.71
N ARG A 210 -16.28 17.91 -13.19
CA ARG A 210 -16.07 19.00 -14.15
C ARG A 210 -16.21 18.56 -15.61
N SER A 211 -15.78 17.36 -15.97
CA SER A 211 -15.95 16.81 -17.33
C SER A 211 -17.43 16.61 -17.71
N GLN A 212 -18.31 16.40 -16.73
CA GLN A 212 -19.75 16.25 -16.92
C GLN A 212 -20.54 17.57 -16.84
N SER A 213 -19.85 18.70 -16.61
CA SER A 213 -20.42 20.04 -16.57
C SER A 213 -20.17 20.78 -17.89
N ASN A 214 -21.08 21.68 -18.31
CA ASN A 214 -20.90 22.52 -19.51
C ASN A 214 -19.82 23.61 -19.32
N ALA A 215 -18.79 23.35 -18.50
CA ALA A 215 -17.74 24.30 -18.21
C ALA A 215 -16.79 24.45 -19.41
N PRO A 216 -16.29 25.67 -19.69
CA PRO A 216 -15.33 25.90 -20.77
C PRO A 216 -14.04 25.09 -20.55
N SER A 217 -13.49 24.52 -21.63
CA SER A 217 -12.40 23.51 -21.61
C SER A 217 -11.18 23.91 -20.78
N LYS A 218 -10.85 25.21 -20.69
CA LYS A 218 -9.75 25.75 -19.88
C LYS A 218 -9.88 25.51 -18.36
N ARG A 219 -11.03 25.05 -17.85
CA ARG A 219 -11.29 24.79 -16.42
C ARG A 219 -11.39 23.30 -16.06
N ILE A 220 -11.31 22.40 -17.04
CA ILE A 220 -11.39 20.95 -16.80
C ILE A 220 -10.03 20.49 -16.22
N PRO A 221 -9.99 19.86 -15.04
CA PRO A 221 -8.78 19.31 -14.47
C PRO A 221 -8.21 18.25 -15.39
N LYS A 222 -6.90 18.05 -15.33
CA LYS A 222 -6.27 16.95 -16.06
C LYS A 222 -6.79 15.60 -15.57
N ASN A 223 -7.04 14.68 -16.50
CA ASN A 223 -7.42 13.31 -16.17
C ASN A 223 -6.28 12.61 -15.40
N PRO A 224 -6.52 12.05 -14.20
CA PRO A 224 -5.49 11.35 -13.43
C PRO A 224 -5.19 9.92 -13.93
N THR A 225 -5.91 9.43 -14.95
CA THR A 225 -5.78 8.08 -15.53
C THR A 225 -5.11 8.10 -16.90
N ALA A 226 -4.52 6.98 -17.30
CA ALA A 226 -4.00 6.80 -18.66
C ALA A 226 -5.09 6.48 -19.70
N LEU A 227 -6.34 6.25 -19.26
CA LEU A 227 -7.47 5.85 -20.11
C LEU A 227 -8.08 6.99 -20.94
N GLY A 228 -7.67 8.25 -20.71
CA GLY A 228 -8.29 9.38 -21.40
C GLY A 228 -9.81 9.44 -21.16
N GLU A 229 -10.59 9.79 -22.18
CA GLU A 229 -12.06 9.93 -22.04
C GLU A 229 -12.78 8.61 -21.70
N GLU A 230 -12.18 7.46 -22.01
CA GLU A 230 -12.73 6.13 -21.72
C GLU A 230 -12.90 5.86 -20.22
N VAL A 231 -12.21 6.62 -19.36
CA VAL A 231 -12.40 6.54 -17.90
C VAL A 231 -13.86 6.78 -17.49
N LEU A 232 -14.57 7.68 -18.17
CA LEU A 232 -15.97 7.99 -17.85
C LEU A 232 -16.88 6.83 -18.23
N ARG A 233 -16.63 6.21 -19.40
CA ARG A 233 -17.34 5.00 -19.84
C ARG A 233 -17.07 3.83 -18.90
N LEU A 234 -15.82 3.64 -18.48
CA LEU A 234 -15.43 2.65 -17.50
C LEU A 234 -16.17 2.82 -16.18
N ILE A 235 -16.19 4.03 -15.61
CA ILE A 235 -16.89 4.29 -14.34
C ILE A 235 -18.39 4.02 -14.49
N LYS A 236 -18.99 4.47 -15.60
CA LYS A 236 -20.39 4.19 -15.90
C LYS A 236 -20.65 2.68 -15.98
N ALA A 237 -19.79 1.92 -16.66
CA ALA A 237 -19.91 0.47 -16.75
C ALA A 237 -19.78 -0.20 -15.38
N ILE A 238 -18.83 0.19 -14.54
CA ILE A 238 -18.65 -0.40 -13.19
C ILE A 238 -19.85 -0.06 -12.29
N VAL A 239 -20.31 1.19 -12.29
CA VAL A 239 -21.45 1.61 -11.47
C VAL A 239 -22.76 0.98 -11.96
N ALA A 240 -22.92 0.77 -13.27
CA ALA A 240 -24.08 0.07 -13.84
C ALA A 240 -24.06 -1.43 -13.54
N LYS A 241 -22.89 -2.09 -13.61
CA LYS A 241 -22.70 -3.50 -13.25
C LYS A 241 -22.94 -3.80 -11.76
N ARG A 242 -23.10 -2.77 -10.94
CA ARG A 242 -23.58 -2.89 -9.56
C ARG A 242 -24.95 -3.57 -9.46
N GLY A 243 -25.76 -3.60 -10.52
CA GLY A 243 -27.05 -4.30 -10.54
C GLY A 243 -28.03 -3.79 -9.47
N PRO A 244 -29.11 -4.54 -9.15
CA PRO A 244 -30.09 -4.15 -8.13
C PRO A 244 -29.51 -4.22 -6.70
N PHE A 245 -28.46 -5.01 -6.47
CA PHE A 245 -27.82 -5.18 -5.16
C PHE A 245 -26.38 -4.68 -5.21
N SER A 246 -26.02 -3.72 -4.36
CA SER A 246 -24.61 -3.29 -4.30
C SER A 246 -23.67 -4.46 -4.00
N TYR A 247 -22.47 -4.48 -4.59
CA TYR A 247 -21.47 -5.53 -4.29
C TYR A 247 -21.22 -5.68 -2.77
N ALA A 248 -21.32 -4.58 -2.02
CA ALA A 248 -21.23 -4.60 -0.56
C ALA A 248 -22.40 -5.37 0.09
N ASN A 249 -23.63 -5.20 -0.41
CA ASN A 249 -24.78 -5.97 0.07
C ASN A 249 -24.62 -7.46 -0.25
N LEU A 250 -24.17 -7.79 -1.47
CA LEU A 250 -23.91 -9.18 -1.85
C LEU A 250 -22.82 -9.81 -0.97
N ALA A 251 -21.76 -9.07 -0.66
CA ALA A 251 -20.72 -9.53 0.28
C ALA A 251 -21.26 -9.76 1.69
N ASN A 252 -22.12 -8.86 2.20
CA ASN A 252 -22.74 -9.03 3.52
C ASN A 252 -23.66 -10.27 3.56
N ILE A 253 -24.46 -10.49 2.51
CA ILE A 253 -25.29 -11.69 2.39
C ILE A 253 -24.41 -12.94 2.39
N PHE A 254 -23.34 -12.94 1.58
CA PHE A 254 -22.40 -14.05 1.51
C PHE A 254 -21.81 -14.37 2.88
N VAL A 255 -21.22 -13.38 3.56
CA VAL A 255 -20.59 -13.57 4.87
C VAL A 255 -21.59 -14.16 5.87
N ASN A 256 -22.80 -13.60 5.96
CA ASN A 256 -23.83 -14.08 6.88
C ASN A 256 -24.28 -15.52 6.57
N GLN A 257 -24.35 -15.91 5.29
CA GLN A 257 -24.72 -17.27 4.88
C GLN A 257 -23.62 -18.29 5.12
N THR A 258 -22.35 -17.85 5.17
CA THR A 258 -21.20 -18.77 5.25
C THR A 258 -20.61 -18.98 6.64
N GLN A 259 -20.97 -18.16 7.64
CA GLN A 259 -20.33 -18.15 8.97
C GLN A 259 -20.34 -19.49 9.71
N ASN A 260 -21.35 -20.34 9.49
CA ASN A 260 -21.51 -21.62 10.18
C ASN A 260 -21.38 -22.83 9.24
N LEU A 261 -20.81 -22.63 8.05
CA LEU A 261 -20.62 -23.72 7.10
C LEU A 261 -19.32 -24.48 7.41
N PRO A 262 -19.29 -25.80 7.15
CA PRO A 262 -18.05 -26.53 6.99
C PRO A 262 -17.19 -25.90 5.88
N TYR A 263 -15.88 -25.94 6.05
CA TYR A 263 -14.95 -25.32 5.13
C TYR A 263 -15.06 -25.85 3.69
N SER A 264 -15.31 -27.16 3.52
CA SER A 264 -15.60 -27.76 2.21
C SER A 264 -16.74 -27.06 1.46
N LYS A 265 -17.83 -26.73 2.16
CA LYS A 265 -18.98 -26.00 1.59
C LYS A 265 -18.67 -24.53 1.36
N PHE A 266 -17.86 -23.92 2.20
CA PHE A 266 -17.40 -22.55 1.99
C PHE A 266 -16.57 -22.38 0.74
N LYS A 267 -15.66 -23.32 0.44
CA LYS A 267 -14.89 -23.34 -0.82
C LYS A 267 -15.81 -23.30 -2.05
N GLN A 268 -16.86 -24.13 -2.06
CA GLN A 268 -17.88 -24.15 -3.11
C GLN A 268 -18.65 -22.81 -3.18
N SER A 269 -19.05 -22.27 -2.04
CA SER A 269 -19.76 -20.99 -1.96
C SER A 269 -18.93 -19.82 -2.49
N ILE A 270 -17.63 -19.73 -2.15
CA ILE A 270 -16.72 -18.70 -2.69
C ILE A 270 -16.74 -18.74 -4.21
N GLN A 271 -16.61 -19.92 -4.79
CA GLN A 271 -16.57 -20.08 -6.23
C GLN A 271 -17.86 -19.55 -6.89
N GLN A 272 -19.02 -19.95 -6.37
CA GLN A 272 -20.33 -19.50 -6.87
C GLN A 272 -20.49 -17.98 -6.71
N TYR A 273 -20.03 -17.42 -5.60
CA TYR A 273 -20.08 -15.99 -5.33
C TYR A 273 -19.25 -15.16 -6.32
N LEU A 274 -18.05 -15.63 -6.69
CA LEU A 274 -17.19 -14.93 -7.64
C LEU A 274 -17.78 -14.90 -9.04
N ILE A 275 -18.36 -16.00 -9.51
CA ILE A 275 -19.00 -16.10 -10.83
C ILE A 275 -20.41 -15.50 -10.90
N PHE A 276 -21.06 -15.24 -9.75
CA PHE A 276 -22.40 -14.70 -9.70
C PHE A 276 -22.51 -13.34 -10.43
N SER A 277 -23.52 -13.21 -11.31
CA SER A 277 -23.78 -12.00 -12.12
C SER A 277 -22.63 -11.59 -13.04
N VAL A 278 -21.84 -12.55 -13.54
CA VAL A 278 -20.85 -12.33 -14.60
C VAL A 278 -21.46 -12.70 -15.96
N GLU A 279 -21.42 -11.77 -16.91
CA GLU A 279 -22.03 -11.94 -18.25
C GLU A 279 -21.18 -12.78 -19.22
N ASN A 280 -19.84 -12.70 -19.11
CA ASN A 280 -18.92 -13.42 -19.98
C ASN A 280 -18.86 -14.91 -19.59
N GLN A 281 -19.45 -15.78 -20.42
CA GLN A 281 -19.51 -17.22 -20.17
C GLN A 281 -18.14 -17.91 -20.23
N GLU A 282 -17.28 -17.53 -21.19
CA GLU A 282 -15.93 -18.10 -21.31
C GLU A 282 -15.08 -17.82 -20.06
N PHE A 283 -15.18 -16.60 -19.53
CA PHE A 283 -14.55 -16.23 -18.26
C PHE A 283 -15.10 -17.09 -17.10
N VAL A 284 -16.43 -17.26 -17.03
CA VAL A 284 -17.08 -18.04 -15.96
C VAL A 284 -16.65 -19.50 -16.01
N GLU A 285 -16.63 -20.12 -17.18
CA GLU A 285 -16.23 -21.51 -17.37
C GLU A 285 -14.77 -21.72 -16.99
N THR A 286 -13.88 -20.85 -17.48
CA THR A 286 -12.45 -20.90 -17.18
C THR A 286 -12.17 -20.70 -15.69
N LEU A 287 -12.74 -19.65 -15.09
CA LEU A 287 -12.58 -19.37 -13.68
C LEU A 287 -13.14 -20.51 -12.83
N ARG A 288 -14.31 -21.05 -13.20
CA ARG A 288 -14.93 -22.17 -12.49
C ARG A 288 -14.01 -23.40 -12.52
N ALA A 289 -13.61 -23.85 -13.70
CA ALA A 289 -12.80 -25.05 -13.87
C ALA A 289 -11.46 -24.95 -13.10
N LYS A 290 -10.72 -23.87 -13.30
CA LYS A 290 -9.40 -23.69 -12.69
C LYS A 290 -9.45 -23.42 -11.19
N LEU A 291 -10.46 -22.70 -10.72
CA LEU A 291 -10.59 -22.42 -9.29
C LEU A 291 -11.09 -23.63 -8.51
N THR A 292 -11.95 -24.49 -9.08
CA THR A 292 -12.32 -25.78 -8.46
C THR A 292 -11.09 -26.62 -8.20
N GLU A 293 -10.28 -26.85 -9.24
CA GLU A 293 -9.06 -27.65 -9.16
C GLU A 293 -8.14 -27.20 -8.02
N LYS A 294 -7.99 -25.88 -7.86
CA LYS A 294 -7.12 -25.28 -6.84
C LYS A 294 -7.74 -25.20 -5.44
N LEU A 295 -9.06 -25.05 -5.34
CA LEU A 295 -9.75 -24.96 -4.04
C LEU A 295 -9.99 -26.32 -3.43
N ASP A 296 -10.33 -27.34 -4.22
CA ASP A 296 -10.64 -28.67 -3.69
C ASP A 296 -9.49 -29.19 -2.81
N THR A 297 -8.24 -29.01 -3.26
CA THR A 297 -7.03 -29.42 -2.53
C THR A 297 -6.53 -28.42 -1.49
N LEU A 298 -7.18 -27.26 -1.35
CA LEU A 298 -6.71 -26.20 -0.45
C LEU A 298 -7.15 -26.48 0.97
N TYR A 299 -6.19 -26.73 1.87
CA TYR A 299 -6.40 -26.92 3.31
C TYR A 299 -7.37 -28.06 3.65
N GLU A 300 -7.27 -29.20 2.96
CA GLU A 300 -8.16 -30.37 3.10
C GLU A 300 -8.34 -30.85 4.56
N SER A 301 -7.30 -30.72 5.39
CA SER A 301 -7.37 -31.09 6.81
C SER A 301 -8.42 -30.30 7.61
N HIS A 302 -8.88 -29.16 7.09
CA HIS A 302 -9.88 -28.30 7.72
C HIS A 302 -11.27 -28.46 7.10
N ASP A 303 -11.50 -29.37 6.14
CA ASP A 303 -12.74 -29.43 5.35
C ASP A 303 -14.02 -29.65 6.16
N ASP A 304 -13.91 -30.37 7.27
CA ASP A 304 -15.00 -30.65 8.20
C ASP A 304 -15.10 -29.60 9.34
N GLU A 305 -14.11 -28.71 9.45
CA GLU A 305 -14.12 -27.65 10.45
C GLU A 305 -15.05 -26.50 10.03
N ILE A 306 -15.66 -25.86 11.03
CA ILE A 306 -16.44 -24.64 10.80
C ILE A 306 -15.49 -23.53 10.39
N VAL A 307 -15.89 -22.77 9.36
CA VAL A 307 -15.09 -21.67 8.85
C VAL A 307 -14.86 -20.60 9.91
N THR A 308 -13.59 -20.29 10.13
CA THR A 308 -13.17 -19.18 10.97
C THR A 308 -12.80 -17.95 10.13
N SER A 309 -12.72 -16.78 10.77
CA SER A 309 -12.22 -15.56 10.14
C SER A 309 -10.77 -15.71 9.64
N ALA A 310 -9.95 -16.46 10.37
CA ALA A 310 -8.58 -16.77 9.98
C ALA A 310 -8.53 -17.66 8.72
N LEU A 311 -9.38 -18.69 8.65
CA LEU A 311 -9.47 -19.56 7.47
C LEU A 311 -10.03 -18.80 6.27
N THR A 312 -11.01 -17.93 6.48
CA THR A 312 -11.54 -17.00 5.47
C THR A 312 -10.42 -16.12 4.90
N LEU A 313 -9.62 -15.48 5.75
CA LEU A 313 -8.50 -14.64 5.33
C LEU A 313 -7.45 -15.41 4.54
N ARG A 314 -7.01 -16.58 5.04
CA ARG A 314 -6.04 -17.43 4.35
C ARG A 314 -6.55 -17.87 2.97
N THR A 315 -7.82 -18.27 2.90
CA THR A 315 -8.46 -18.66 1.65
C THR A 315 -8.55 -17.49 0.68
N CYS A 316 -9.00 -16.32 1.12
CA CYS A 316 -9.08 -15.12 0.28
C CYS A 316 -7.71 -14.71 -0.27
N ASN A 317 -6.66 -14.73 0.57
CA ASN A 317 -5.29 -14.46 0.13
C ASN A 317 -4.81 -15.47 -0.93
N ARG A 318 -5.14 -16.76 -0.77
CA ARG A 318 -4.79 -17.79 -1.75
C ARG A 318 -5.55 -17.64 -3.07
N VAL A 319 -6.83 -17.32 -3.03
CA VAL A 319 -7.60 -17.01 -4.24
C VAL A 319 -7.03 -15.77 -4.94
N ILE A 320 -6.61 -14.74 -4.18
CA ILE A 320 -5.91 -13.59 -4.75
C ILE A 320 -4.61 -14.03 -5.43
N ASP A 321 -3.79 -14.87 -4.79
CA ASP A 321 -2.55 -15.38 -5.40
C ASP A 321 -2.85 -16.13 -6.73
N TYR A 322 -3.87 -17.00 -6.76
CA TYR A 322 -4.28 -17.69 -7.99
C TYR A 322 -4.76 -16.73 -9.08
N LEU A 323 -5.39 -15.62 -8.71
CA LEU A 323 -5.88 -14.60 -9.65
C LEU A 323 -4.85 -13.52 -9.99
N THR A 324 -3.64 -13.56 -9.42
CA THR A 324 -2.62 -12.52 -9.62
C THR A 324 -1.23 -13.15 -9.83
N THR A 325 -0.54 -13.52 -8.75
CA THR A 325 0.80 -14.12 -8.79
C THR A 325 0.86 -15.34 -7.85
N GLU A 326 0.79 -16.54 -8.41
CA GLU A 326 0.74 -17.78 -7.61
C GLU A 326 2.08 -18.07 -6.91
N ASN A 327 3.20 -17.81 -7.62
CA ASN A 327 4.55 -18.00 -7.11
C ASN A 327 5.14 -16.75 -6.45
N GLN A 328 4.33 -15.69 -6.30
CA GLN A 328 4.73 -14.37 -5.76
C GLN A 328 5.79 -13.62 -6.57
N THR A 329 6.23 -14.15 -7.71
CA THR A 329 7.24 -13.56 -8.61
C THR A 329 6.68 -13.35 -10.01
N GLU A 330 5.97 -14.35 -10.52
CA GLU A 330 5.43 -14.36 -11.87
C GLU A 330 3.90 -14.29 -11.88
N PRO A 331 3.30 -13.69 -12.91
CA PRO A 331 1.86 -13.73 -13.13
C PRO A 331 1.36 -15.17 -13.17
N SER A 332 0.25 -15.45 -12.48
CA SER A 332 -0.35 -16.78 -12.55
C SER A 332 -0.87 -17.08 -13.96
N GLN A 333 -0.88 -18.35 -14.35
CA GLN A 333 -1.45 -18.75 -15.63
C GLN A 333 -2.92 -18.35 -15.75
N LEU A 334 -3.66 -18.41 -14.64
CA LEU A 334 -5.06 -18.01 -14.59
C LEU A 334 -5.21 -16.48 -14.78
N PHE A 335 -4.32 -15.66 -14.23
CA PHE A 335 -4.32 -14.21 -14.46
C PHE A 335 -4.19 -13.88 -15.95
N VAL A 336 -3.19 -14.46 -16.62
CA VAL A 336 -2.94 -14.25 -18.06
C VAL A 336 -4.12 -14.74 -18.89
N LEU A 337 -4.64 -15.94 -18.60
CA LEU A 337 -5.76 -16.53 -19.33
C LEU A 337 -7.03 -15.67 -19.20
N LEU A 338 -7.42 -15.28 -17.99
CA LEU A 338 -8.63 -14.49 -17.75
C LEU A 338 -8.57 -13.09 -18.40
N LEU A 339 -7.37 -12.51 -18.51
CA LEU A 339 -7.19 -11.23 -19.19
C LEU A 339 -7.13 -11.37 -20.72
N SER A 340 -6.69 -12.52 -21.25
CA SER A 340 -6.74 -12.80 -22.69
C SER A 340 -8.17 -13.05 -23.20
N GLN A 341 -9.05 -13.62 -22.36
CA GLN A 341 -10.41 -14.03 -22.71
C GLN A 341 -11.50 -13.00 -22.39
N GLY A 342 -11.12 -11.86 -21.78
CA GLY A 342 -12.11 -10.99 -21.17
C GLY A 342 -11.68 -9.54 -21.04
N ASN A 343 -12.68 -8.70 -20.74
CA ASN A 343 -12.45 -7.32 -20.34
C ASN A 343 -11.85 -7.32 -18.90
N PRO A 344 -10.75 -6.59 -18.65
CA PRO A 344 -10.13 -6.48 -17.33
C PRO A 344 -11.10 -6.16 -16.18
N ILE A 345 -12.22 -5.49 -16.48
CA ILE A 345 -13.30 -5.20 -15.53
C ILE A 345 -13.77 -6.46 -14.80
N THR A 346 -13.95 -7.59 -15.49
CA THR A 346 -14.53 -8.79 -14.88
C THR A 346 -13.60 -9.38 -13.81
N LEU A 347 -12.29 -9.46 -14.11
CA LEU A 347 -11.29 -9.90 -13.14
C LEU A 347 -11.18 -8.93 -11.97
N VAL A 348 -11.15 -7.63 -12.24
CA VAL A 348 -11.09 -6.60 -11.19
C VAL A 348 -12.31 -6.63 -10.28
N VAL A 349 -13.51 -6.87 -10.82
CA VAL A 349 -14.74 -7.05 -10.04
C VAL A 349 -14.66 -8.31 -9.18
N ALA A 350 -14.10 -9.41 -9.68
CA ALA A 350 -13.87 -10.61 -8.88
C ALA A 350 -12.91 -10.33 -7.71
N LEU A 351 -11.82 -9.60 -7.94
CA LEU A 351 -10.89 -9.17 -6.88
C LEU A 351 -11.57 -8.24 -5.87
N LEU A 352 -12.40 -7.30 -6.34
CA LEU A 352 -13.19 -6.43 -5.46
C LEU A 352 -14.14 -7.22 -4.56
N LYS A 353 -14.85 -8.21 -5.12
CA LYS A 353 -15.74 -9.10 -4.37
C LYS A 353 -14.99 -9.80 -3.22
N ILE A 354 -13.78 -10.29 -3.45
CA ILE A 354 -12.93 -10.90 -2.42
C ILE A 354 -12.63 -9.90 -1.29
N ILE A 355 -12.27 -8.67 -1.63
CA ILE A 355 -11.97 -7.65 -0.62
C ILE A 355 -13.21 -7.24 0.18
N LEU A 356 -14.39 -7.26 -0.43
CA LEU A 356 -15.63 -6.93 0.26
C LEU A 356 -16.05 -8.00 1.28
N ILE A 357 -15.75 -9.28 1.04
CA ILE A 357 -16.00 -10.35 2.02
C ILE A 357 -14.88 -10.42 3.08
N CYS A 358 -13.64 -10.04 2.75
CA CYS A 358 -12.51 -10.06 3.66
C CYS A 358 -11.61 -8.83 3.49
N LYS A 359 -11.94 -7.75 4.22
CA LYS A 359 -11.20 -6.47 4.15
C LYS A 359 -9.71 -6.60 4.48
N HIS A 360 -9.36 -7.51 5.37
CA HIS A 360 -7.97 -7.77 5.78
C HIS A 360 -7.09 -8.30 4.64
N SER A 361 -7.69 -8.86 3.59
CA SER A 361 -6.98 -9.32 2.38
C SER A 361 -6.54 -8.17 1.47
N ARG A 362 -6.97 -6.92 1.72
CA ARG A 362 -6.67 -5.78 0.86
C ARG A 362 -5.18 -5.51 0.75
N THR A 363 -4.48 -5.51 1.87
CA THR A 363 -3.03 -5.27 1.90
C THR A 363 -2.28 -6.36 1.12
N HIS A 364 -2.74 -7.62 1.21
CA HIS A 364 -2.19 -8.73 0.45
C HIS A 364 -2.39 -8.55 -1.06
N LEU A 365 -3.61 -8.21 -1.49
CA LEU A 365 -3.91 -7.88 -2.88
C LEU A 365 -3.04 -6.75 -3.41
N GLU A 366 -2.92 -5.65 -2.67
CA GLU A 366 -2.10 -4.52 -3.10
C GLU A 366 -0.60 -4.89 -3.20
N ALA A 367 -0.11 -5.80 -2.35
CA ALA A 367 1.24 -6.36 -2.47
C ALA A 367 1.40 -7.22 -3.73
N ARG A 368 0.41 -8.06 -4.07
CA ARG A 368 0.40 -8.84 -5.31
C ARG A 368 0.37 -7.97 -6.56
N ILE A 369 -0.37 -6.86 -6.53
CA ILE A 369 -0.34 -5.87 -7.61
C ILE A 369 1.06 -5.23 -7.74
N ALA A 370 1.74 -4.96 -6.63
CA ALA A 370 3.12 -4.45 -6.66
C ALA A 370 4.07 -5.44 -7.36
N GLU A 371 3.95 -6.74 -7.09
CA GLU A 371 4.75 -7.78 -7.76
C GLU A 371 4.45 -7.87 -9.26
N LEU A 372 3.18 -7.78 -9.67
CA LEU A 372 2.84 -7.71 -11.10
C LEU A 372 3.50 -6.49 -11.77
N ILE A 373 3.46 -5.32 -11.15
CA ILE A 373 4.10 -4.12 -11.69
C ILE A 373 5.61 -4.32 -11.82
N ARG A 374 6.26 -4.88 -10.78
CA ARG A 374 7.71 -5.17 -10.78
C ARG A 374 8.11 -6.23 -11.81
N TYR A 375 7.24 -7.19 -12.10
CA TYR A 375 7.48 -8.18 -13.14
C TYR A 375 7.45 -7.52 -14.53
N TYR A 376 6.39 -6.76 -14.81
CA TYR A 376 6.18 -6.13 -16.13
C TYR A 376 7.06 -4.91 -16.39
N GLN A 377 7.63 -4.26 -15.37
CA GLN A 377 8.57 -3.14 -15.57
C GLN A 377 9.82 -3.54 -16.38
N ASN A 378 10.15 -4.84 -16.41
CA ASN A 378 11.31 -5.36 -17.13
C ASN A 378 11.06 -5.57 -18.62
N TYR A 379 9.84 -5.29 -19.09
CA TYR A 379 9.41 -5.44 -20.48
C TYR A 379 9.19 -4.06 -21.13
N PRO A 380 9.30 -3.96 -22.46
CA PRO A 380 8.93 -2.76 -23.21
C PRO A 380 7.48 -2.32 -22.93
N GLU A 381 7.24 -1.00 -22.87
CA GLU A 381 5.92 -0.44 -22.52
C GLU A 381 4.82 -0.83 -23.52
N ASP A 382 5.17 -0.95 -24.80
CA ASP A 382 4.27 -1.40 -25.88
C ASP A 382 3.77 -2.84 -25.69
N GLU A 383 4.59 -3.72 -25.11
CA GLU A 383 4.18 -5.09 -24.76
C GLU A 383 3.31 -5.15 -23.49
N CYS A 384 3.37 -4.10 -22.67
CA CYS A 384 2.68 -4.01 -21.38
C CYS A 384 1.29 -3.37 -21.45
N ALA A 385 0.81 -2.98 -22.64
CA ALA A 385 -0.44 -2.23 -22.82
C ALA A 385 -1.66 -2.88 -22.13
N TRP A 386 -1.77 -4.21 -22.21
CA TRP A 386 -2.88 -4.96 -21.60
C TRP A 386 -2.82 -4.95 -20.06
N VAL A 387 -1.62 -5.04 -19.48
CA VAL A 387 -1.40 -4.96 -18.03
C VAL A 387 -1.68 -3.55 -17.54
N VAL A 388 -1.18 -2.54 -18.25
CA VAL A 388 -1.44 -1.13 -17.95
C VAL A 388 -2.95 -0.88 -17.95
N ASN A 389 -3.69 -1.38 -18.95
CA ASN A 389 -5.14 -1.30 -18.97
C ASN A 389 -5.79 -1.99 -17.75
N PHE A 390 -5.34 -3.19 -17.39
CA PHE A 390 -5.80 -3.85 -16.16
C PHE A 390 -5.52 -3.02 -14.89
N LEU A 391 -4.34 -2.43 -14.75
CA LEU A 391 -3.95 -1.60 -13.61
C LEU A 391 -4.76 -0.30 -13.54
N GLU A 392 -5.07 0.33 -14.67
CA GLU A 392 -5.96 1.49 -14.72
C GLU A 392 -7.38 1.10 -14.27
N VAL A 393 -7.93 0.01 -14.81
CA VAL A 393 -9.26 -0.50 -14.41
C VAL A 393 -9.28 -0.85 -12.93
N PHE A 394 -8.23 -1.50 -12.42
CA PHE A 394 -8.05 -1.83 -11.02
C PHE A 394 -8.05 -0.57 -10.14
N THR A 395 -7.20 0.41 -10.48
CA THR A 395 -7.02 1.64 -9.70
C THR A 395 -8.32 2.45 -9.65
N VAL A 396 -9.00 2.60 -10.79
CA VAL A 396 -10.30 3.28 -10.87
C VAL A 396 -11.36 2.54 -10.06
N THR A 397 -11.48 1.21 -10.23
CA THR A 397 -12.49 0.40 -9.52
C THR A 397 -12.33 0.49 -8.00
N PHE A 398 -11.11 0.35 -7.49
CA PHE A 398 -10.84 0.43 -6.06
C PHE A 398 -10.91 1.87 -5.51
N ALA A 399 -10.77 2.90 -6.36
CA ALA A 399 -11.02 4.28 -5.99
C ALA A 399 -12.53 4.59 -5.87
N ILE A 400 -13.35 4.10 -6.80
CA ILE A 400 -14.80 4.35 -6.78
C ILE A 400 -15.56 3.51 -5.76
N HIS A 401 -15.05 2.32 -5.42
CA HIS A 401 -15.58 1.48 -4.35
C HIS A 401 -14.95 1.75 -2.98
N ALA A 402 -14.12 2.79 -2.86
CA ALA A 402 -13.57 3.22 -1.58
C ALA A 402 -14.68 3.60 -0.58
N GLU A 403 -14.40 3.42 0.71
CA GLU A 403 -15.44 3.55 1.74
C GLU A 403 -16.05 4.96 1.83
N ASN A 404 -15.32 6.00 1.39
CA ASN A 404 -15.61 7.39 1.72
C ASN A 404 -16.50 8.11 0.68
N VAL A 405 -16.63 7.60 -0.55
CA VAL A 405 -17.36 8.26 -1.64
C VAL A 405 -18.33 7.27 -2.29
N GLN A 406 -19.58 7.68 -2.51
CA GLN A 406 -20.57 6.97 -3.29
C GLN A 406 -20.68 7.58 -4.68
N TYR A 407 -20.58 6.73 -5.71
CA TYR A 407 -20.82 7.09 -7.09
C TYR A 407 -22.16 6.51 -7.54
N ASN A 408 -23.01 7.37 -8.10
CA ASN A 408 -24.35 7.03 -8.59
C ASN A 408 -24.52 7.48 -10.03
N LEU A 409 -25.35 6.78 -10.80
CA LEU A 409 -25.70 7.14 -12.17
C LEU A 409 -27.08 7.78 -12.22
N ILE A 410 -27.18 8.93 -12.90
CA ILE A 410 -28.45 9.62 -13.16
C ILE A 410 -28.70 9.55 -14.67
N LYS A 411 -29.82 8.93 -15.06
CA LYS A 411 -30.27 8.90 -16.45
C LYS A 411 -30.77 10.29 -16.84
N MET A 412 -30.18 10.88 -17.88
CA MET A 412 -30.67 12.14 -18.42
C MET A 412 -31.88 11.86 -19.31
N LYS A 413 -32.97 12.63 -19.12
CA LYS A 413 -34.12 12.60 -20.02
C LYS A 413 -33.65 13.13 -21.37
N VAL A 414 -33.49 12.23 -22.33
CA VAL A 414 -33.41 12.58 -23.76
C VAL A 414 -34.72 12.08 -24.35
N ASP A 415 -35.39 12.96 -25.09
CA ASP A 415 -36.77 12.81 -25.56
C ASP A 415 -37.12 11.38 -26.00
N GLU A 416 -38.27 10.91 -25.50
CA GLU A 416 -38.81 9.58 -25.74
C GLU A 416 -39.18 9.42 -27.22
N VAL A 417 -38.21 9.02 -28.04
CA VAL A 417 -38.49 8.31 -29.28
C VAL A 417 -37.91 6.90 -29.12
N GLN A 418 -38.84 5.96 -29.08
CA GLN A 418 -38.69 4.54 -28.82
C GLN A 418 -37.48 3.92 -29.53
N LEU A 419 -36.73 3.04 -28.85
CA LEU A 419 -36.13 1.81 -29.42
C LEU A 419 -35.45 0.92 -28.34
N SER A 420 -35.93 -0.33 -28.26
CA SER A 420 -35.40 -1.54 -27.60
C SER A 420 -35.16 -1.55 -26.07
N PRO A 421 -35.65 -2.58 -25.33
CA PRO A 421 -35.27 -2.80 -23.95
C PRO A 421 -33.85 -3.40 -23.86
N ASN A 422 -33.10 -2.96 -22.84
CA ASN A 422 -31.89 -3.61 -22.27
C ASN A 422 -30.47 -3.40 -22.84
N ILE A 423 -30.20 -2.44 -23.73
CA ILE A 423 -28.79 -2.10 -24.03
C ILE A 423 -28.34 -0.93 -23.14
N PHE A 424 -27.35 -1.16 -22.26
CA PHE A 424 -26.72 -0.12 -21.47
C PHE A 424 -25.93 0.83 -22.39
N ASP A 425 -26.50 2.02 -22.61
CA ASP A 425 -25.85 3.10 -23.34
C ASP A 425 -25.24 4.09 -22.33
N PRO A 426 -23.91 4.11 -22.16
CA PRO A 426 -23.25 4.98 -21.18
C PRO A 426 -23.49 6.47 -21.47
N ASP A 427 -23.75 6.87 -22.71
CA ASP A 427 -23.82 8.28 -23.08
C ASP A 427 -25.13 8.95 -22.57
N LYS A 428 -26.12 8.14 -22.16
CA LYS A 428 -27.39 8.59 -21.55
C LYS A 428 -27.31 8.87 -20.04
N TYR A 429 -26.18 8.58 -19.39
CA TYR A 429 -26.03 8.70 -17.94
C TYR A 429 -24.97 9.73 -17.56
N ARG A 430 -25.22 10.47 -16.48
CA ARG A 430 -24.19 11.27 -15.78
C ARG A 430 -23.82 10.62 -14.45
N ILE A 431 -22.55 10.79 -14.07
CA ILE A 431 -22.00 10.29 -12.80
C ILE A 431 -22.16 11.37 -11.74
N PHE A 432 -22.64 11.00 -10.56
CA PHE A 432 -22.72 11.86 -9.39
C PHE A 432 -21.96 11.25 -8.22
N SER A 433 -21.09 12.03 -7.58
CA SER A 433 -20.30 11.59 -6.42
C SER A 433 -20.78 12.29 -5.15
N GLN A 434 -21.06 11.52 -4.09
CA GLN A 434 -21.46 12.03 -2.78
C GLN A 434 -20.57 11.45 -1.68
N LEU A 435 -20.17 12.26 -0.70
CA LEU A 435 -19.46 11.76 0.49
C LEU A 435 -20.41 10.89 1.32
N LYS A 436 -19.99 9.70 1.75
CA LYS A 436 -20.81 8.90 2.68
C LYS A 436 -20.93 9.66 4.00
N ARG A 437 -22.16 9.95 4.44
CA ARG A 437 -22.40 10.34 5.83
C ARG A 437 -22.14 9.10 6.69
N GLU A 438 -21.16 9.18 7.58
CA GLU A 438 -21.05 8.23 8.68
C GLU A 438 -22.32 8.36 9.51
N ILE A 439 -23.16 7.33 9.51
CA ILE A 439 -24.15 7.19 10.56
C ILE A 439 -23.33 6.84 11.79
N LYS A 440 -23.06 7.82 12.65
CA LYS A 440 -22.71 7.54 14.03
C LYS A 440 -23.90 6.78 14.59
N THR A 441 -23.76 5.46 14.72
CA THR A 441 -24.58 4.70 15.64
C THR A 441 -24.17 5.20 17.02
N ASP A 442 -24.88 6.21 17.52
CA ASP A 442 -24.83 6.59 18.93
C ASP A 442 -25.34 5.38 19.71
N LEU A 443 -24.42 4.50 20.08
CA LEU A 443 -24.63 3.53 21.14
C LEU A 443 -24.76 4.34 22.43
N LEU A 444 -26.02 4.51 22.85
CA LEU A 444 -26.45 4.96 24.17
C LEU A 444 -25.50 4.46 25.27
N PRO A 445 -24.93 5.34 26.12
CA PRO A 445 -24.51 4.95 27.45
C PRO A 445 -25.73 5.08 28.37
N LEU A 446 -26.59 4.06 28.36
CA LEU A 446 -27.56 3.85 29.44
C LEU A 446 -27.08 2.68 30.26
N LEU A 447 -26.26 2.97 31.27
CA LEU A 447 -26.14 2.22 32.52
C LEU A 447 -25.30 3.07 33.49
N LEU A 448 -25.80 3.17 34.74
CA LEU A 448 -25.26 3.87 35.91
C LEU A 448 -25.79 5.29 36.15
N ASN A 449 -27.00 5.36 36.71
CA ASN A 449 -27.22 6.03 38.00
C ASN A 449 -28.56 5.56 38.60
N PRO A 450 -28.56 4.86 39.74
CA PRO A 450 -29.76 4.54 40.49
C PRO A 450 -29.96 5.63 41.53
N GLU A 451 -30.84 6.59 41.28
CA GLU A 451 -31.44 7.41 42.34
C GLU A 451 -32.68 8.09 41.77
N ALA A 452 -33.82 7.43 41.99
CA ALA A 452 -35.14 8.02 41.84
C ALA A 452 -35.94 7.62 43.08
N ASP A 453 -36.17 8.61 43.93
CA ASP A 453 -37.13 8.69 45.02
C ASP A 453 -36.95 10.14 45.52
N VAL A 454 -37.89 11.09 45.51
CA VAL A 454 -39.33 11.05 45.78
C VAL A 454 -39.95 12.40 45.33
N ILE A 455 -40.99 12.33 44.50
CA ILE A 455 -42.34 12.96 44.59
C ILE A 455 -42.52 14.49 44.81
N ASP A 456 -43.46 15.02 43.99
CA ASP A 456 -44.33 16.21 44.13
C ASP A 456 -43.74 17.61 43.97
N SER A 457 -44.47 18.63 43.54
CA SER A 457 -45.64 18.85 42.68
C SER A 457 -45.78 20.39 42.64
N GLU A 458 -46.42 20.90 41.59
CA GLU A 458 -47.12 22.20 41.56
C GLU A 458 -46.34 23.55 41.59
N THR A 459 -46.50 24.21 40.45
CA THR A 459 -47.01 25.59 40.27
C THR A 459 -46.08 26.81 40.29
N ASN A 460 -46.30 27.59 39.21
CA ASN A 460 -46.28 29.06 39.10
C ASN A 460 -44.94 29.80 39.18
N GLY A 461 -44.56 30.31 38.00
CA GLY A 461 -44.85 31.70 37.67
C GLY A 461 -43.78 32.74 38.01
N THR A 462 -43.48 33.58 37.01
CA THR A 462 -42.72 34.85 37.07
C THR A 462 -41.25 34.69 37.47
N GLY A 463 -40.27 35.24 36.76
CA GLY A 463 -40.19 36.52 36.08
C GLY A 463 -38.84 37.12 36.49
N GLU A 464 -38.21 37.86 35.57
CA GLU A 464 -36.99 38.66 35.81
C GLU A 464 -35.71 37.87 36.13
N ALA A 465 -34.51 38.36 35.91
CA ALA A 465 -33.91 39.35 35.02
C ALA A 465 -32.40 39.28 35.35
N LEU A 466 -31.56 39.64 34.36
CA LEU A 466 -30.27 40.32 34.52
C LEU A 466 -29.03 39.53 35.02
N LEU A 467 -27.99 39.62 34.17
CA LEU A 467 -26.56 39.84 34.45
C LEU A 467 -25.82 38.69 35.15
N GLU A 468 -24.69 38.17 34.67
CA GLU A 468 -23.60 38.68 33.81
C GLU A 468 -23.10 37.61 32.82
#